data_AF-A0A1F6KLC4-F1
#
_entry.id   AF-A0A1F6KLC4-F1
#
_cell.length_a   1.000
_cell.length_b   1.000
_cell.length_c   1.000
_cell.angle_alpha   90.00
_cell.angle_beta   90.00
_cell.angle_gamma   90.00
#
_symmetry.space_group_name_H-M   'P 1'
#
loop_
_entity.id
_entity.type
_entity.pdbx_description
1 polymer ?
#
loop_
_entity_poly.entity_id
_entity_poly.type
_entity_poly.pdbx_seq_one_letter_code
_entity_poly.pdbx_strand_id
1 'polypeptide(L)'
;MTKNPIINAGAGVLYIVVVASVMYYGTQFSGTNDNSVLAPIAALSLFSLSAAVMGYIFLFQPLQLYFDGKKKEAVNIFLQTLGIFAAITVVILLIFFSGILS
;
A
#
# COMPACT_ATOMS: atom_id res chain seq x y z
N MET A 1 8.74 8.36 -10.39
CA MET A 1 8.43 8.85 -9.04
C MET A 1 8.72 10.33 -8.96
N THR A 2 7.81 11.13 -8.44
CA THR A 2 8.00 12.57 -8.25
C THR A 2 8.64 12.85 -6.89
N LYS A 3 9.42 13.92 -6.74
CA LYS A 3 10.03 14.32 -5.46
C LYS A 3 9.02 14.75 -4.37
N ASN A 4 7.72 14.78 -4.69
CA ASN A 4 6.69 15.23 -3.78
C ASN A 4 6.13 14.04 -2.96
N PRO A 5 6.34 14.03 -1.63
CA PRO A 5 5.88 12.95 -0.75
C PRO A 5 4.36 12.75 -0.79
N ILE A 6 3.59 13.83 -1.00
CA ILE A 6 2.12 13.80 -1.02
C ILE A 6 1.63 13.05 -2.26
N ILE A 7 2.28 13.24 -3.41
CA ILE A 7 1.93 12.53 -4.65
C ILE A 7 2.24 11.04 -4.52
N ASN A 8 3.36 10.69 -3.88
CA ASN A 8 3.73 9.29 -3.66
C ASN A 8 2.76 8.60 -2.69
N ALA A 9 2.38 9.28 -1.60
CA ALA A 9 1.38 8.77 -0.66
C ALA A 9 0.00 8.63 -1.32
N GLY A 10 -0.44 9.63 -2.10
CA GLY A 10 -1.70 9.59 -2.84
C GLY A 10 -1.76 8.47 -3.89
N ALA A 11 -0.65 8.22 -4.60
CA ALA A 11 -0.55 7.10 -5.52
C ALA A 11 -0.65 5.75 -4.80
N GLY A 12 -0.05 5.63 -3.61
CA GLY A 12 -0.19 4.45 -2.76
C GLY A 12 -1.64 4.21 -2.33
N VAL A 13 -2.34 5.26 -1.88
CA VAL A 13 -3.77 5.18 -1.52
C VAL A 13 -4.61 4.74 -2.71
N LEU A 14 -4.39 5.33 -3.89
CA LEU A 14 -5.14 5.00 -5.10
C LEU A 14 -4.92 3.55 -5.52
N TYR A 15 -3.70 3.04 -5.40
CA TYR A 15 -3.41 1.62 -5.63
C TYR A 15 -4.15 0.70 -4.63
N ILE A 16 -4.16 1.06 -3.33
CA ILE A 16 -4.88 0.28 -2.30
C ILE A 16 -6.38 0.23 -2.62
N VAL A 17 -6.98 1.35 -3.05
CA VAL A 17 -8.39 1.39 -3.45
C VAL A 17 -8.69 0.44 -4.63
N VAL A 18 -7.81 0.39 -5.63
CA VAL A 18 -7.94 -0.53 -6.76
C VAL A 18 -7.86 -1.98 -6.30
N VAL A 19 -6.85 -2.33 -5.50
CA VAL A 19 -6.65 -3.69 -4.95
C VAL A 19 -7.87 -4.11 -4.11
N ALA A 20 -8.35 -3.25 -3.22
CA ALA A 20 -9.52 -3.50 -2.39
C ALA A 20 -10.79 -3.72 -3.24
N SER A 21 -10.97 -2.93 -4.29
CA SER A 21 -12.10 -3.08 -5.22
C SER A 21 -12.04 -4.43 -5.95
N VAL A 22 -10.86 -4.82 -6.45
CA VAL A 22 -10.67 -6.13 -7.10
C VAL A 22 -10.98 -7.27 -6.14
N MET A 23 -10.55 -7.18 -4.88
CA MET A 23 -10.86 -8.20 -3.88
C MET A 23 -12.36 -8.27 -3.59
N TYR A 24 -13.01 -7.11 -3.37
CA TYR A 24 -14.44 -7.04 -3.04
C TYR A 24 -15.35 -7.54 -4.16
N TYR A 25 -15.12 -7.07 -5.40
CA TYR A 25 -15.90 -7.53 -6.55
C TYR A 25 -15.53 -8.95 -6.98
N GLY A 26 -14.26 -9.35 -6.80
CA GLY A 26 -13.78 -10.69 -7.11
C GLY A 26 -14.41 -11.77 -6.23
N THR A 27 -14.54 -11.53 -4.92
CA THR A 27 -15.24 -12.46 -4.02
C THR A 27 -16.74 -12.52 -4.28
N GLN A 28 -17.38 -11.40 -4.65
CA GLN A 28 -18.80 -11.39 -5.07
C GLN A 28 -19.03 -12.21 -6.35
N PHE A 29 -18.13 -12.14 -7.34
CA PHE A 29 -18.23 -12.93 -8.57
C PHE A 29 -17.86 -14.41 -8.41
N SER A 30 -17.01 -14.75 -7.43
CA SER A 30 -16.52 -16.11 -7.22
C SER A 30 -17.57 -17.05 -6.60
N GLY A 31 -18.73 -16.53 -6.16
CA GLY A 31 -19.88 -17.31 -5.70
C GLY A 31 -19.54 -18.38 -4.66
N THR A 32 -19.47 -17.99 -3.37
CA THR A 32 -19.50 -18.80 -2.13
C THR A 32 -19.15 -20.30 -2.25
N ASN A 33 -18.06 -20.66 -2.91
CA ASN A 33 -17.53 -22.01 -2.89
C ASN A 33 -16.30 -22.01 -1.98
N ASP A 34 -16.58 -22.04 -0.67
CA ASP A 34 -15.65 -21.90 0.45
C ASP A 34 -14.55 -22.99 0.54
N ASN A 35 -14.44 -23.89 -0.44
CA ASN A 35 -13.49 -25.00 -0.46
C ASN A 35 -12.42 -24.90 -1.57
N SER A 36 -12.28 -23.75 -2.23
CA SER A 36 -11.26 -23.59 -3.26
C SER A 36 -9.98 -22.98 -2.71
N VAL A 37 -8.88 -23.72 -2.78
CA VAL A 37 -7.50 -23.27 -2.46
C VAL A 37 -7.11 -22.03 -3.30
N LEU A 38 -7.84 -21.77 -4.39
CA LEU A 38 -7.62 -20.63 -5.27
C LEU A 38 -7.88 -19.28 -4.58
N ALA A 39 -8.84 -19.20 -3.65
CA ALA A 39 -9.15 -17.97 -2.93
C ALA A 39 -7.97 -17.48 -2.05
N PRO A 40 -7.39 -18.31 -1.16
CA PRO A 40 -6.20 -17.90 -0.41
C PRO A 40 -4.98 -17.67 -1.30
N ILE A 41 -4.80 -18.42 -2.39
CA ILE A 41 -3.71 -18.17 -3.36
C ILE A 41 -3.86 -16.79 -4.02
N ALA A 42 -5.07 -16.42 -4.45
CA ALA A 42 -5.33 -15.13 -5.06
C ALA A 42 -5.13 -13.99 -4.06
N ALA A 43 -5.62 -14.14 -2.82
CA ALA A 43 -5.42 -13.16 -1.76
C ALA A 43 -3.92 -12.95 -1.42
N LEU A 44 -3.16 -14.05 -1.26
CA LEU A 44 -1.72 -13.99 -1.00
C LEU A 44 -0.95 -13.41 -2.19
N SER A 45 -1.36 -13.73 -3.42
CA SER A 45 -0.73 -13.18 -4.64
C SER A 45 -0.96 -11.68 -4.77
N LEU A 46 -2.20 -11.22 -4.53
CA LEU A 46 -2.54 -9.79 -4.55
C LEU A 46 -1.82 -9.03 -3.43
N PHE A 47 -1.75 -9.63 -2.24
CA PHE A 47 -1.01 -9.07 -1.10
C PHE A 47 0.48 -8.96 -1.39
N SER A 48 1.10 -10.02 -1.93
CA SER A 48 2.52 -10.03 -2.28
C SER A 48 2.84 -9.02 -3.40
N LEU A 49 1.98 -8.95 -4.43
CA LEU A 49 2.09 -7.95 -5.49
C LEU A 49 1.98 -6.52 -4.91
N SER A 50 1.05 -6.29 -3.99
CA SER A 50 0.90 -5.02 -3.28
C SER A 50 2.14 -4.66 -2.47
N ALA A 51 2.68 -5.60 -1.70
CA ALA A 51 3.91 -5.41 -0.95
C ALA A 51 5.10 -5.10 -1.89
N ALA A 52 5.19 -5.74 -3.05
CA ALA A 52 6.23 -5.47 -4.03
C ALA A 52 6.10 -4.08 -4.67
N VAL A 53 4.89 -3.68 -5.07
CA VAL A 53 4.60 -2.35 -5.64
C VAL A 53 4.86 -1.26 -4.61
N MET A 54 4.41 -1.44 -3.37
CA MET A 54 4.67 -0.51 -2.28
C MET A 54 6.15 -0.47 -1.92
N GLY A 55 6.82 -1.62 -1.87
CA GLY A 55 8.27 -1.68 -1.69
C GLY A 55 9.00 -0.85 -2.76
N TYR A 56 8.61 -0.98 -4.03
CA TYR A 56 9.17 -0.18 -5.11
C TYR A 56 8.90 1.32 -4.91
N ILE A 57 7.65 1.72 -4.65
CA ILE A 57 7.28 3.12 -4.44
C ILE A 57 8.04 3.72 -3.24
N PHE A 58 8.14 3.01 -2.12
CA PHE A 58 8.75 3.56 -0.92
C PHE A 58 10.28 3.52 -0.95
N LEU A 59 10.88 2.48 -1.55
CA LEU A 59 12.32 2.22 -1.46
C LEU A 59 13.10 2.71 -2.68
N PHE A 60 12.48 2.89 -3.85
CA PHE A 60 13.22 3.25 -5.08
C PHE A 60 13.94 4.59 -4.97
N GLN A 61 13.24 5.64 -4.51
CA GLN A 61 13.84 6.97 -4.37
C GLN A 61 14.91 7.03 -3.24
N PRO A 62 14.70 6.45 -2.05
CA PRO A 62 15.75 6.33 -1.04
C PRO A 62 16.94 5.49 -1.48
N LEU A 63 16.74 4.36 -2.18
CA LEU A 63 17.84 3.54 -2.70
C LEU A 63 18.71 4.35 -3.68
N GLN A 64 18.09 5.10 -4.58
CA GLN A 64 18.82 5.94 -5.53
C GLN A 64 19.68 6.97 -4.78
N LEU A 65 19.11 7.66 -3.79
CA LEU A 65 19.85 8.62 -2.97
C LEU A 65 20.97 7.95 -2.13
N TYR A 66 20.76 6.71 -1.70
CA TYR A 66 21.75 5.94 -0.96
C TYR A 66 22.95 5.57 -1.84
N PHE A 67 22.71 5.18 -3.09
CA PHE A 67 23.77 4.93 -4.08
C PHE A 67 24.51 6.20 -4.51
N ASP A 68 23.83 7.35 -4.53
CA ASP A 68 24.44 8.68 -4.73
C ASP A 68 25.29 9.16 -3.52
N GLY A 69 25.49 8.32 -2.50
CA GLY A 69 26.29 8.61 -1.31
C GLY A 69 25.58 9.47 -0.25
N LYS A 70 24.34 9.91 -0.51
CA LYS A 70 23.54 10.78 0.37
C LYS A 70 22.74 9.97 1.39
N LYS A 71 23.42 9.09 2.13
CA LYS A 71 22.80 8.11 3.05
C LYS A 71 21.88 8.75 4.09
N LYS A 72 22.28 9.89 4.65
CA LYS A 72 21.52 10.59 5.70
C LYS A 72 20.19 11.14 5.17
N GLU A 73 20.21 11.67 3.95
CA GLU A 73 19.05 12.24 3.28
C GLU A 73 18.11 11.13 2.76
N ALA A 74 18.69 10.01 2.28
CA ALA A 74 17.94 8.81 1.90
C ALA A 74 17.05 8.28 3.04
N VAL A 75 17.66 8.09 4.23
CA VAL A 75 16.95 7.59 5.41
C VAL A 75 15.88 8.58 5.88
N ASN A 76 16.18 9.89 5.83
CA ASN A 76 15.23 10.92 6.23
C ASN A 76 13.98 10.93 5.33
N ILE A 77 14.16 10.85 4.01
CA ILE A 77 13.05 10.79 3.04
C ILE A 77 12.23 9.51 3.22
N PHE A 78 12.90 8.37 3.43
CA PHE A 78 12.21 7.09 3.68
C PHE A 78 11.34 7.17 4.95
N LEU A 79 11.92 7.61 6.07
CA LEU A 79 11.21 7.73 7.35
C LEU A 79 10.04 8.72 7.28
N GLN A 80 10.20 9.85 6.57
CA GLN A 80 9.11 10.80 6.37
C GLN A 80 7.97 10.19 5.55
N THR A 81 8.30 9.48 4.47
CA THR A 81 7.29 8.82 3.62
C THR A 81 6.56 7.73 4.39
N LEU A 82 7.29 6.91 5.16
CA LEU A 82 6.72 5.89 6.02
C LEU A 82 5.84 6.49 7.14
N GLY A 83 6.30 7.58 7.77
CA GLY A 83 5.56 8.27 8.82
C GLY A 83 4.24 8.87 8.33
N ILE A 84 4.25 9.52 7.17
CA ILE A 84 3.02 10.06 6.55
C ILE A 84 2.05 8.92 6.21
N PHE A 85 2.55 7.84 5.61
CA PHE A 85 1.73 6.68 5.27
C PHE A 85 1.14 6.01 6.52
N ALA A 86 1.92 5.88 7.58
CA ALA A 86 1.46 5.36 8.87
C ALA A 86 0.36 6.27 9.48
N ALA A 87 0.54 7.59 9.44
CA ALA A 87 -0.48 8.53 9.92
C ALA A 87 -1.79 8.40 9.15
N ILE A 88 -1.74 8.33 7.81
CA ILE A 88 -2.91 8.10 6.95
C ILE A 88 -3.58 6.77 7.31
N THR A 89 -2.79 5.71 7.50
CA THR A 89 -3.31 4.38 7.88
C THR A 89 -4.03 4.43 9.23
N VAL A 90 -3.46 5.12 10.23
CA VAL A 90 -4.10 5.31 11.54
C VAL A 90 -5.42 6.06 11.39
N VAL A 91 -5.48 7.13 10.59
CA VAL A 91 -6.74 7.87 10.35
C VAL A 91 -7.79 6.97 9.71
N ILE A 92 -7.43 6.17 8.70
CA ILE A 92 -8.35 5.22 8.06
C ILE A 92 -8.88 4.19 9.08
N LEU A 93 -8.00 3.64 9.92
CA LEU A 93 -8.40 2.69 10.96
C LEU A 93 -9.31 3.34 12.01
N LEU A 94 -9.01 4.58 12.43
CA LEU A 94 -9.88 5.32 13.36
C LEU A 94 -11.26 5.57 12.76
N ILE A 95 -11.33 5.95 11.48
CA ILE A 95 -12.61 6.10 10.78
C ILE A 95 -13.37 4.76 10.73
N PHE A 96 -12.69 3.67 10.41
CA PHE A 96 -13.29 2.33 10.37
C PHE A 96 -13.82 1.90 11.74
N PHE A 97 -13.05 2.07 12.82
CA PHE A 97 -13.47 1.70 14.18
C PHE A 97 -14.50 2.67 14.80
N SER A 98 -14.57 3.92 14.32
CA SER A 98 -15.56 4.89 14.81
C SER A 98 -17.00 4.58 14.39
N GLY A 99 -17.22 3.64 13.48
CA GLY A 99 -18.55 3.30 12.97
C GLY A 99 -19.17 4.38 12.08
N ILE A 100 -18.42 5.43 11.70
CA ILE A 100 -18.89 6.47 10.77
C ILE A 100 -19.15 5.90 9.36
N LEU A 101 -18.47 4.80 9.00
CA LEU A 101 -18.58 4.14 7.70
C LEU A 101 -19.34 2.79 7.73
N SER A 102 -19.95 2.42 8.86
CA SER A 102 -20.79 1.22 9.00
C SER A 102 -22.26 1.56 8.89
#